data_AF-A0A3L7SEL7-F1
#
_entry.id   AF-A0A3L7SEL7-F1
#
_cell.length_a   1.000
_cell.length_b   1.000
_cell.length_c   1.000
_cell.angle_alpha   90.00
_cell.angle_beta   90.00
_cell.angle_gamma   90.00
#
_symmetry.space_group_name_H-M   'P 1'
#
loop_
_entity.id
_entity.type
_entity.pdbx_description
1 polymer ?
#
loop_
_entity_poly.entity_id
_entity_poly.type
_entity_poly.pdbx_seq_one_letter_code
_entity_poly.pdbx_strand_id
1 'polypeptide(L)'
;MSHTAAPPALKMGIPIPNSKLGLWLFLGTEIMFFTAFIGSYIVLRLGSQGWPVDPKDTHINVLLGGVNTFVLIVSSYLVVVAHEAMAQKNFGKARTYLTGT
;
A
#
# COMPACT_ATOMS: atom_id res chain seq x y z
N MET A 1 -39.59 31.56 24.48
CA MET A 1 -38.83 31.83 23.24
C MET A 1 -38.41 30.48 22.67
N SER A 2 -39.09 30.01 21.63
CA SER A 2 -38.87 28.70 21.02
C SER A 2 -37.66 28.76 20.09
N HIS A 3 -36.53 28.19 20.52
CA HIS A 3 -35.40 27.96 19.63
C HIS A 3 -35.74 26.79 18.70
N THR A 4 -36.23 27.11 17.50
CA THR A 4 -36.30 26.17 16.37
C THR A 4 -34.87 25.80 15.97
N ALA A 5 -34.43 24.60 16.35
CA ALA A 5 -33.17 24.04 15.88
C ALA A 5 -33.24 23.89 14.36
N ALA A 6 -32.30 24.49 13.64
CA ALA A 6 -32.18 24.31 12.19
C ALA A 6 -31.97 22.82 11.88
N PRO A 7 -32.60 22.26 10.82
CA PRO A 7 -32.40 20.87 10.46
C PRO A 7 -30.91 20.61 10.17
N PRO A 8 -30.35 19.48 10.62
CA PRO A 8 -28.95 19.16 10.39
C PRO A 8 -28.65 19.19 8.89
N ALA A 9 -27.60 19.92 8.51
CA ALA A 9 -27.19 20.04 7.12
C ALA A 9 -26.92 18.65 6.53
N LEU A 10 -27.69 18.29 5.49
CA LEU A 10 -27.53 17.05 4.75
C LEU A 10 -26.13 17.06 4.12
N LYS A 11 -25.19 16.29 4.69
CA LYS A 11 -23.91 16.01 4.06
C LYS A 11 -24.17 15.09 2.87
N MET A 12 -24.36 15.68 1.70
CA MET A 12 -24.46 14.97 0.43
C MET A 12 -23.05 14.46 0.06
N GLY A 13 -22.85 13.14 0.08
CA GLY A 13 -21.57 12.50 -0.26
C GLY A 13 -21.38 11.13 0.37
N ILE A 14 -20.33 10.42 -0.04
CA ILE A 14 -19.92 9.14 0.58
C ILE A 14 -19.47 9.43 2.02
N PRO A 15 -19.89 8.65 3.04
CA PRO A 15 -19.53 8.88 4.44
C PRO A 15 -18.08 8.46 4.75
N ILE A 16 -17.11 9.06 4.06
CA ILE A 16 -15.67 8.85 4.26
C ILE A 16 -15.00 10.15 4.70
N PRO A 17 -14.05 10.10 5.66
CA PRO A 17 -13.26 11.27 6.02
C PRO A 17 -12.43 11.78 4.82
N ASN A 18 -12.31 13.10 4.68
CA ASN A 18 -11.51 13.72 3.61
C ASN A 18 -10.05 13.22 3.60
N SER A 19 -9.46 12.95 4.77
CA SER A 19 -8.11 12.40 4.90
C SER A 19 -7.97 11.01 4.29
N LYS A 20 -8.97 10.14 4.52
CA LYS A 20 -9.03 8.81 3.93
C LYS A 20 -9.18 8.91 2.41
N LEU A 21 -10.08 9.76 1.93
CA LEU A 21 -10.26 10.01 0.50
C LEU A 21 -8.97 10.52 -0.17
N GLY A 22 -8.28 11.47 0.45
CA GLY A 22 -6.99 11.97 -0.04
C GLY A 22 -5.93 10.87 -0.15
N LEU A 23 -5.84 9.96 0.84
CA LEU A 23 -4.93 8.83 0.80
C LEU A 23 -5.26 7.85 -0.33
N TRP A 24 -6.54 7.56 -0.58
CA TRP A 24 -6.96 6.70 -1.69
C TRP A 24 -6.60 7.31 -3.05
N LEU A 25 -6.84 8.61 -3.24
CA LEU A 25 -6.48 9.30 -4.48
C LEU A 25 -4.96 9.31 -4.71
N PHE A 26 -4.19 9.60 -3.66
CA PHE A 26 -2.73 9.56 -3.71
C PHE A 26 -2.20 8.16 -4.06
N LEU A 27 -2.70 7.11 -3.39
CA LEU A 27 -2.30 5.74 -3.70
C LEU A 27 -2.67 5.36 -5.14
N GLY A 28 -3.81 5.82 -5.64
CA GLY A 28 -4.23 5.65 -7.03
C GLY A 28 -3.22 6.26 -8.02
N THR A 29 -2.70 7.46 -7.75
CA THR A 29 -1.70 8.09 -8.62
C THR A 29 -0.37 7.34 -8.61
N GLU A 30 0.06 6.80 -7.47
CA GLU A 30 1.26 5.96 -7.37
C GLU A 30 1.12 4.67 -8.19
N ILE A 31 -0.06 4.01 -8.15
CA ILE A 31 -0.33 2.83 -8.97
C ILE A 31 -0.20 3.16 -10.46
N MET A 32 -0.74 4.29 -10.93
CA MET A 32 -0.62 4.73 -12.32
C MET A 32 0.85 4.97 -12.72
N PHE A 33 1.62 5.60 -11.83
CA PHE A 33 3.05 5.84 -12.01
C PHE A 33 3.84 4.53 -12.18
N PHE A 34 3.70 3.57 -11.26
CA PHE A 34 4.39 2.28 -11.36
C PHE A 34 3.88 1.42 -12.53
N THR A 35 2.60 1.53 -12.88
CA THR A 35 2.03 0.83 -14.04
C THR A 35 2.69 1.27 -15.35
N ALA A 36 3.01 2.56 -15.50
CA ALA A 36 3.74 3.06 -16.68
C ALA A 36 5.13 2.43 -16.80
N PHE A 37 5.84 2.22 -15.69
CA PHE A 37 7.13 1.55 -15.67
C PHE A 37 7.03 0.06 -16.01
N ILE A 38 6.06 -0.65 -15.41
CA ILE A 38 5.81 -2.07 -15.73
C ILE A 38 5.38 -2.23 -17.20
N GLY A 39 4.50 -1.36 -17.69
CA GLY A 39 4.07 -1.34 -19.09
C GLY A 39 5.24 -1.10 -20.04
N SER A 40 6.12 -0.15 -19.73
CA SER A 40 7.34 0.10 -20.50
C SER A 40 8.24 -1.13 -20.54
N TYR A 41 8.43 -1.82 -19.40
CA TYR A 41 9.17 -3.08 -19.34
C TYR A 41 8.55 -4.14 -20.26
N ILE A 42 7.23 -4.33 -20.22
CA ILE A 42 6.53 -5.33 -21.05
C ILE A 42 6.73 -5.03 -22.54
N VAL A 43 6.55 -3.78 -22.96
CA VAL A 43 6.72 -3.38 -24.38
C VAL A 43 8.15 -3.62 -24.84
N LEU A 44 9.15 -3.20 -24.06
CA LEU A 44 10.57 -3.43 -24.37
C LEU A 44 10.93 -4.92 -24.38
N ARG A 45 10.35 -5.70 -23.46
CA ARG A 45 10.57 -7.14 -23.36
C ARG A 45 10.06 -7.87 -24.60
N LEU A 46 8.86 -7.51 -25.07
CA LEU A 46 8.24 -8.13 -26.24
C LEU A 46 8.84 -7.66 -27.57
N GLY A 47 9.35 -6.42 -27.62
CA GLY A 47 9.97 -5.85 -28.82
C GLY A 47 11.43 -6.26 -29.06
N SER A 48 12.09 -6.87 -28.08
CA SER A 48 13.51 -7.25 -28.18
C SER A 48 13.72 -8.62 -28.84
N GLN A 49 14.63 -8.68 -29.82
CA GLN A 49 15.03 -9.93 -30.49
C GLN A 49 16.07 -10.75 -29.70
N GLY A 50 16.60 -10.20 -28.61
CA GLY A 50 17.72 -10.80 -27.86
C GLY A 50 17.69 -10.42 -26.39
N TRP A 51 16.53 -10.55 -25.74
CA TRP A 51 16.42 -10.22 -24.32
C TRP A 51 17.30 -11.14 -23.46
N PRO A 52 18.12 -10.61 -22.53
CA PRO A 52 18.98 -11.43 -21.69
C PRO A 52 18.15 -12.33 -20.77
N VAL A 53 18.30 -13.64 -20.94
CA VAL A 53 17.59 -14.68 -20.18
C VAL A 53 18.49 -15.38 -19.17
N ASP A 54 19.81 -15.36 -19.37
CA ASP A 54 20.74 -16.01 -18.46
C ASP A 54 20.87 -15.19 -17.16
N PRO A 55 20.65 -15.79 -15.98
CA PRO A 55 20.90 -15.15 -14.69
C PRO A 55 22.34 -14.63 -14.52
N LYS A 56 23.31 -15.22 -15.25
CA LYS A 56 24.70 -14.76 -15.24
C LYS A 56 24.87 -13.41 -15.93
N ASP A 57 24.11 -13.14 -16.99
CA ASP A 57 24.16 -11.87 -17.73
C ASP A 57 23.35 -10.77 -17.02
N THR A 58 22.30 -11.17 -16.31
CA THR A 58 21.40 -10.25 -15.61
C THR A 58 21.81 -9.98 -14.16
N HIS A 59 22.72 -10.77 -13.60
CA HIS A 59 23.17 -10.71 -12.20
C HIS A 59 22.02 -10.74 -11.17
N ILE A 60 20.91 -11.40 -11.51
CA ILE A 60 19.74 -11.49 -10.63
C ILE A 60 19.91 -12.66 -9.67
N ASN A 61 19.98 -12.35 -8.37
CA ASN A 61 19.93 -13.37 -7.32
C ASN A 61 18.50 -13.60 -6.85
N VAL A 62 17.89 -14.67 -7.34
CA VAL A 62 16.49 -15.04 -7.04
C VAL A 62 16.28 -15.29 -5.54
N LEU A 63 17.26 -15.87 -4.84
CA LEU A 63 17.14 -16.16 -3.41
C LEU A 63 17.11 -14.86 -2.59
N LEU A 64 17.99 -13.91 -2.90
CA LEU A 64 18.01 -12.61 -2.21
C LEU A 64 16.72 -11.82 -2.49
N GLY A 65 16.23 -11.85 -3.73
CA GLY A 65 14.93 -11.27 -4.08
C GLY A 65 13.79 -11.91 -3.28
N GLY A 66 13.76 -13.25 -3.20
CA GLY A 66 12.75 -14.00 -2.46
C GLY A 66 12.77 -13.71 -0.96
N VAL A 67 13.94 -13.62 -0.33
CA VAL A 67 14.07 -13.26 1.09
C VAL A 67 13.56 -11.84 1.34
N ASN A 68 13.89 -10.87 0.47
CA ASN A 68 13.39 -9.51 0.60
C ASN A 68 11.85 -9.46 0.50
N THR A 69 11.28 -10.16 -0.49
CA THR A 69 9.81 -10.27 -0.63
C THR A 69 9.17 -10.92 0.59
N PHE A 70 9.78 -11.98 1.14
CA PHE A 70 9.30 -12.61 2.36
C PHE A 70 9.29 -11.64 3.56
N VAL A 71 10.38 -10.88 3.75
CA VAL A 71 10.46 -9.85 4.80
C VAL A 71 9.38 -8.78 4.62
N LEU A 72 9.15 -8.30 3.39
CA LEU A 72 8.11 -7.30 3.11
C LEU A 72 6.69 -7.83 3.40
N ILE A 73 6.42 -9.10 3.08
CA ILE A 73 5.13 -9.73 3.40
C ILE A 73 4.94 -9.85 4.91
N VAL A 74 5.96 -10.30 5.64
CA VAL A 74 5.91 -10.40 7.10
C VAL A 74 5.74 -9.01 7.74
N SER A 75 6.44 -7.99 7.25
CA SER A 75 6.27 -6.61 7.68
C SER A 75 4.82 -6.13 7.50
N SER A 76 4.21 -6.39 6.34
CA SER A 76 2.80 -6.06 6.09
C SER A 76 1.86 -6.76 7.08
N TYR A 77 2.09 -8.04 7.37
CA TYR A 77 1.33 -8.78 8.37
C TYR A 77 1.46 -8.17 9.78
N LEU A 78 2.68 -7.79 10.19
CA LEU A 78 2.91 -7.15 11.49
C LEU A 78 2.17 -5.83 11.65
N VAL A 79 2.03 -5.02 10.58
CA VAL A 79 1.21 -3.79 10.60
C VAL A 79 -0.26 -4.11 10.89
N VAL A 80 -0.80 -5.20 10.32
CA VAL A 80 -2.19 -5.62 10.54
C VAL A 80 -2.41 -6.06 11.99
N VAL A 81 -1.50 -6.86 12.54
CA VAL A 81 -1.56 -7.30 13.95
C VAL A 81 -1.41 -6.11 14.90
N ALA A 82 -0.55 -5.15 14.58
CA ALA A 82 -0.42 -3.90 15.34
C ALA A 82 -1.73 -3.10 15.31
N HIS A 83 -2.36 -2.97 14.15
CA HIS A 83 -3.64 -2.29 13.99
C HIS A 83 -4.76 -2.96 14.80
N GLU A 84 -4.81 -4.29 14.85
CA GLU A 84 -5.75 -5.02 15.70
C GLU A 84 -5.50 -4.76 17.20
N ALA A 85 -4.24 -4.81 17.65
CA ALA A 85 -3.87 -4.48 19.02
C ALA A 85 -4.23 -3.03 19.40
N MET A 86 -4.09 -2.09 18.47
CA MET A 86 -4.55 -0.70 18.64
C MET A 86 -6.07 -0.62 18.82
N ALA A 87 -6.84 -1.37 18.02
CA ALA A 87 -8.30 -1.41 18.14
C ALA A 87 -8.76 -1.97 19.49
N GLN A 88 -8.02 -2.93 20.04
CA GLN A 88 -8.22 -3.49 21.38
C GLN A 88 -7.70 -2.59 22.53
N LYS A 89 -7.19 -1.38 22.21
CA LYS A 89 -6.55 -0.43 23.15
C LYS A 89 -5.32 -1.00 23.88
N ASN A 90 -4.68 -2.03 23.32
CA ASN A 90 -3.44 -2.59 23.85
C ASN A 90 -2.21 -1.94 23.19
N PHE A 91 -1.93 -0.70 23.61
CA PHE A 91 -0.89 0.14 23.02
C PHE A 91 0.53 -0.43 23.20
N GLY A 92 0.77 -1.18 24.28
CA GLY A 92 2.07 -1.83 24.52
C GLY A 92 2.38 -2.86 23.44
N LYS A 93 1.44 -3.79 23.19
CA LYS A 93 1.60 -4.79 22.12
C LYS A 93 1.64 -4.15 20.73
N ALA A 94 0.80 -3.15 20.48
CA ALA A 94 0.81 -2.44 19.21
C ALA A 94 2.17 -1.81 18.89
N ARG A 95 2.80 -1.15 19.88
CA ARG A 95 4.13 -0.56 19.73
C ARG A 95 5.20 -1.61 19.41
N THR A 96 5.18 -2.76 20.09
CA THR A 96 6.13 -3.85 19.81
C THR A 96 5.99 -4.37 18.39
N TYR A 97 4.77 -4.54 17.89
CA TYR A 97 4.57 -4.97 16.51
C TYR A 97 5.02 -3.91 15.50
N LEU A 98 4.74 -2.62 15.73
CA LEU A 98 5.22 -1.53 14.88
C LEU A 98 6.74 -1.36 14.86
N THR A 99 7.45 -1.76 15.92
CA THR A 99 8.93 -1.75 15.88
C THR A 99 9.51 -2.88 15.05
N GLY A 100 8.72 -3.92 14.76
CA GLY A 100 9.13 -5.06 13.95
C GLY A 100 8.69 -5.01 12.49
N THR A 101 7.88 -4.02 12.10
CA THR A 101 7.49 -3.76 10.70
C THR A 101 8.62 -3.11 9.94
#